data_AF-A0A7J2IVW7-F1
#
_entry.id   AF-A0A7J2IVW7-F1
#
_cell.length_a   1.000
_cell.length_b   1.000
_cell.length_c   1.000
_cell.angle_alpha   90.00
_cell.angle_beta   90.00
_cell.angle_gamma   90.00
#
_symmetry.space_group_name_H-M   'P 1'
#
loop_
_entity.id
_entity.type
_entity.pdbx_description
1 polymer ?
#
loop_
_entity_poly.entity_id
_entity_poly.type
_entity_poly.pdbx_seq_one_letter_code
_entity_poly.pdbx_strand_id
1 'polypeptide(L)'
;MPSLAELMAYVDMIRDAELRAKVRAVLEEQKVLLTGQGFSLEESPGGRSHHHAYPGGLLQHTLATVRLALALCDVVESIYGAEVNRDVVLAATILHDVMKAACYSELEDGRYILSPLGERLDHVTLAVSELARRGFPLEVLHAVAAHHAEHGPVSPKTLEALIVHVADLADAKLNGEVLRAARFLLREGVGVEPARLTHDQAFRLVIVKAREGWRALGGTLGK
;
A
#
# COMPACT_ATOMS: atom_id res chain seq x y z
N MET A 1 -2.33 13.97 -7.63
CA MET A 1 -2.21 12.52 -7.39
C MET A 1 -1.13 12.33 -6.34
N PRO A 2 -1.19 11.25 -5.54
CA PRO A 2 -0.13 10.91 -4.61
C PRO A 2 1.21 10.88 -5.34
N SER A 3 2.30 11.36 -4.71
CA SER A 3 3.61 11.46 -5.36
C SER A 3 4.75 10.95 -4.49
N LEU A 4 5.87 10.59 -5.13
CA LEU A 4 7.04 10.11 -4.39
C LEU A 4 7.57 11.23 -3.46
N ALA A 5 7.43 12.49 -3.88
CA ALA A 5 7.80 13.65 -3.06
C ALA A 5 6.99 13.74 -1.75
N GLU A 6 5.70 13.42 -1.77
CA GLU A 6 4.88 13.37 -0.55
C GLU A 6 5.32 12.23 0.37
N LEU A 7 5.69 11.07 -0.19
CA LEU A 7 6.21 9.96 0.61
C LEU A 7 7.57 10.30 1.22
N MET A 8 8.43 11.01 0.49
CA MET A 8 9.73 11.49 0.99
C MET A 8 9.60 12.42 2.20
N ALA A 9 8.53 13.22 2.29
CA ALA A 9 8.27 14.03 3.47
C ALA A 9 8.09 13.19 4.75
N TYR A 10 7.54 11.98 4.63
CA TYR A 10 7.45 11.02 5.76
C TYR A 10 8.77 10.32 6.04
N VAL A 11 9.60 10.08 5.03
CA VAL A 11 10.98 9.59 5.24
C VAL A 11 11.77 10.58 6.09
N ASP A 12 11.60 11.88 5.86
CA ASP A 12 12.27 12.94 6.62
C ASP A 12 11.84 13.02 8.09
N MET A 13 10.74 12.37 8.47
CA MET A 13 10.29 12.27 9.87
C MET A 13 11.03 11.18 10.66
N ILE A 14 11.69 10.22 10.00
CA ILE A 14 12.52 9.19 10.67
C ILE A 14 13.70 9.89 11.32
N ARG A 15 13.86 9.78 12.64
CA ARG A 15 14.88 10.54 13.40
C ARG A 15 16.27 9.93 13.23
N ASP A 16 16.38 8.62 13.32
CA ASP A 16 17.62 7.87 13.07
C ASP A 16 18.13 8.16 11.66
N ALA A 17 19.31 8.78 11.58
CA ALA A 17 19.86 9.27 10.32
C ALA A 17 20.29 8.13 9.38
N GLU A 18 20.76 7.01 9.92
CA GLU A 18 21.20 5.86 9.12
C GLU A 18 19.99 5.14 8.53
N LEU A 19 18.97 4.88 9.34
CA LEU A 19 17.71 4.27 8.90
C LEU A 19 17.02 5.17 7.88
N ARG A 20 16.94 6.48 8.13
CA ARG A 20 16.39 7.46 7.17
C ARG A 20 17.11 7.40 5.82
N ALA A 21 18.44 7.38 5.82
CA ALA A 21 19.24 7.28 4.60
C ALA A 21 18.98 5.96 3.85
N LYS A 22 18.88 4.84 4.57
CA LYS A 22 18.58 3.52 3.97
C LYS A 22 17.18 3.48 3.35
N VAL A 23 16.15 3.99 4.03
CA VAL A 23 14.78 4.06 3.50
C VAL A 23 14.74 4.92 2.24
N ARG A 24 15.35 6.12 2.29
CA ARG A 24 15.48 7.02 1.14
C ARG A 24 16.13 6.32 -0.06
N ALA A 25 17.25 5.62 0.16
CA ALA A 25 17.95 4.91 -0.89
C ALA A 25 17.09 3.84 -1.58
N VAL A 26 16.28 3.08 -0.83
CA VAL A 26 15.36 2.09 -1.43
C VAL A 26 14.34 2.76 -2.36
N LEU A 27 13.78 3.89 -1.94
CA LEU A 27 12.78 4.63 -2.71
C LEU A 27 13.36 5.37 -3.92
N GLU A 28 14.61 5.81 -3.86
CA GLU A 28 15.29 6.52 -4.96
C GLU A 28 15.83 5.53 -6.01
N GLU A 29 16.38 4.40 -5.57
CA GLU A 29 16.98 3.41 -6.48
C GLU A 29 15.94 2.62 -7.28
N GLN A 30 14.76 2.35 -6.70
CA GLN A 30 13.64 1.59 -7.28
C GLN A 30 14.10 0.37 -8.10
N LYS A 31 14.95 -0.44 -7.49
CA LYS A 31 15.63 -1.57 -8.14
C LYS A 31 15.66 -2.77 -7.22
N VAL A 32 15.34 -3.93 -7.77
CA VAL A 32 15.55 -5.23 -7.13
C VAL A 32 17.03 -5.58 -7.24
N LEU A 33 17.76 -5.66 -6.13
CA LEU A 33 19.19 -5.98 -6.13
C LEU A 33 19.44 -7.40 -6.64
N LEU A 34 18.54 -8.35 -6.34
CA LEU A 34 18.67 -9.75 -6.77
C LEU A 34 18.75 -9.92 -8.29
N THR A 35 17.91 -9.20 -9.04
CA THR A 35 17.78 -9.37 -10.51
C THR A 35 18.35 -8.20 -11.30
N GLY A 36 18.57 -7.06 -10.64
CA GLY A 36 18.88 -5.79 -11.29
C GLY A 36 17.70 -5.11 -11.97
N GLN A 37 16.49 -5.68 -11.88
CA GLN A 37 15.27 -5.13 -12.46
C GLN A 37 14.91 -3.80 -11.80
N GLY A 38 14.69 -2.75 -12.60
CA GLY A 38 14.09 -1.50 -12.15
C GLY A 38 12.55 -1.59 -12.09
N PHE A 39 11.93 -0.75 -11.27
CA PHE A 39 10.47 -0.62 -11.17
C PHE A 39 10.06 0.85 -10.97
N SER A 40 8.76 1.12 -11.07
CA SER A 40 8.19 2.45 -10.84
C SER A 40 7.09 2.38 -9.78
N LEU A 41 7.30 3.03 -8.64
CA LEU A 41 6.31 3.14 -7.56
C LEU A 41 5.13 4.02 -7.95
N GLU A 42 5.34 5.03 -8.79
CA GLU A 42 4.30 5.98 -9.20
C GLU A 42 3.33 5.37 -10.22
N GLU A 43 3.75 4.33 -10.94
CA GLU A 43 2.91 3.63 -11.92
C GLU A 43 2.33 2.33 -11.34
N SER A 44 2.96 1.75 -10.32
CA SER A 44 2.60 0.45 -9.77
C SER A 44 1.22 0.42 -9.08
N PRO A 45 0.44 -0.66 -9.25
CA PRO A 45 -0.78 -0.88 -8.47
C PRO A 45 -0.46 -1.42 -7.07
N GLY A 46 -1.33 -1.13 -6.10
CA GLY A 46 -1.21 -1.68 -4.74
C GLY A 46 -1.68 -3.13 -4.62
N GLY A 47 -2.35 -3.66 -5.65
CA GLY A 47 -2.75 -5.06 -5.74
C GLY A 47 -3.23 -5.44 -7.15
N ARG A 48 -3.38 -6.74 -7.42
CA ARG A 48 -3.80 -7.22 -8.75
C ARG A 48 -5.26 -6.93 -9.10
N SER A 49 -6.17 -7.00 -8.11
CA SER A 49 -7.62 -6.92 -8.35
C SER A 49 -8.46 -6.43 -7.16
N HIS A 50 -7.96 -6.56 -5.93
CA HIS A 50 -8.74 -6.36 -4.70
C HIS A 50 -8.78 -4.90 -4.24
N HIS A 51 -7.65 -4.37 -3.81
CA HIS A 51 -7.49 -3.00 -3.32
C HIS A 51 -6.38 -2.33 -4.11
N HIS A 52 -6.53 -1.02 -4.35
CA HIS A 52 -5.53 -0.21 -5.05
C HIS A 52 -5.10 -0.78 -6.42
N ALA A 53 -5.99 -1.51 -7.09
CA ALA A 53 -5.72 -2.20 -8.36
C ALA A 53 -5.85 -1.27 -9.58
N TYR A 54 -5.08 -0.18 -9.57
CA TYR A 54 -5.06 0.88 -10.57
C TYR A 54 -3.69 1.59 -10.55
N PRO A 55 -3.30 2.32 -11.62
CA PRO A 55 -2.00 3.00 -11.69
C PRO A 55 -1.78 3.95 -10.51
N GLY A 56 -0.58 3.92 -9.92
CA GLY A 56 -0.21 4.70 -8.74
C GLY A 56 -0.91 4.26 -7.45
N GLY A 57 -1.65 3.15 -7.49
CA GLY A 57 -2.36 2.61 -6.34
C GLY A 57 -1.42 2.19 -5.21
N LEU A 58 -0.20 1.71 -5.53
CA LEU A 58 0.79 1.33 -4.52
C LEU A 58 1.20 2.53 -3.67
N LEU A 59 1.56 3.63 -4.33
CA LEU A 59 1.97 4.84 -3.63
C LEU A 59 0.84 5.46 -2.81
N GLN A 60 -0.39 5.43 -3.36
CA GLN A 60 -1.57 5.85 -2.62
C GLN A 60 -1.79 5.02 -1.35
N HIS A 61 -1.66 3.70 -1.47
CA HIS A 61 -1.79 2.76 -0.36
C HIS A 61 -0.74 3.06 0.70
N THR A 62 0.55 3.09 0.33
CA THR A 62 1.65 3.37 1.26
C THR A 62 1.44 4.69 2.01
N LEU A 63 1.03 5.77 1.33
CA LEU A 63 0.76 7.07 1.98
C LEU A 63 -0.42 7.01 2.96
N ALA A 64 -1.50 6.32 2.60
CA ALA A 64 -2.64 6.13 3.50
C ALA A 64 -2.26 5.29 4.72
N THR A 65 -1.53 4.19 4.51
CA THR A 65 -1.03 3.31 5.55
C THR A 65 -0.09 4.04 6.51
N VAL A 66 0.84 4.88 6.01
CA VAL A 66 1.71 5.72 6.86
C VAL A 66 0.89 6.64 7.76
N ARG A 67 -0.13 7.30 7.23
CA ARG A 67 -1.00 8.19 8.01
C ARG A 67 -1.79 7.45 9.08
N LEU A 68 -2.34 6.29 8.74
CA LEU A 68 -3.04 5.43 9.70
C LEU A 68 -2.11 4.91 10.77
N ALA A 69 -0.90 4.46 10.41
CA ALA A 69 0.10 3.98 11.34
C ALA A 69 0.51 5.06 12.35
N LEU A 70 0.74 6.30 11.88
CA LEU A 70 1.03 7.43 12.78
C LEU A 70 -0.13 7.75 13.73
N ALA A 71 -1.38 7.71 13.24
CA ALA A 71 -2.55 7.90 14.10
C ALA A 71 -2.68 6.79 15.14
N LEU A 72 -2.34 5.54 14.79
CA LEU A 72 -2.29 4.43 15.74
C LEU A 72 -1.19 4.64 16.79
N CYS A 73 0.01 5.10 16.39
CA CYS A 73 1.06 5.48 17.34
C CYS A 73 0.54 6.52 18.35
N ASP A 74 -0.15 7.55 17.88
CA ASP A 74 -0.68 8.61 18.75
C ASP A 74 -1.71 8.07 19.75
N VAL A 75 -2.61 7.19 19.31
CA VAL A 75 -3.58 6.51 20.21
C VAL A 75 -2.84 5.65 21.24
N VAL A 76 -1.85 4.87 20.79
CA VAL A 76 -1.10 3.97 21.66
C VAL A 76 -0.34 4.71 22.75
N GLU A 77 0.32 5.80 22.39
CA GLU A 77 1.07 6.61 23.35
C GLU A 77 0.16 7.41 24.28
N SER A 78 -0.90 8.04 23.74
CA SER A 78 -1.73 8.97 24.52
C SER A 78 -2.81 8.29 25.36
N ILE A 79 -3.38 7.17 24.89
CA ILE A 79 -4.47 6.46 25.58
C ILE A 79 -3.94 5.26 26.37
N TYR A 80 -3.04 4.48 25.78
CA TYR A 80 -2.52 3.27 26.43
C TYR A 80 -1.21 3.51 27.20
N GLY A 81 -0.54 4.66 27.01
CA GLY A 81 0.67 5.01 27.74
C GLY A 81 1.88 4.15 27.38
N ALA A 82 1.85 3.46 26.23
CA ALA A 82 2.95 2.61 25.77
C ALA A 82 3.87 3.39 24.82
N GLU A 83 5.18 3.24 24.99
CA GLU A 83 6.17 3.82 24.09
C GLU A 83 6.20 3.04 22.77
N VAL A 84 6.26 3.77 21.65
CA VAL A 84 6.35 3.20 20.30
C VAL A 84 7.60 3.71 19.61
N ASN A 85 8.38 2.80 19.01
CA ASN A 85 9.46 3.20 18.13
C ASN A 85 8.90 3.67 16.77
N ARG A 86 8.55 4.96 16.68
CA ARG A 86 8.00 5.58 15.46
C ARG A 86 8.92 5.47 14.24
N ASP A 87 10.24 5.42 14.42
CA ASP A 87 11.20 5.28 13.31
C ASP A 87 11.07 3.90 12.65
N VAL A 88 10.91 2.84 13.46
CA VAL A 88 10.64 1.48 12.96
C VAL A 88 9.27 1.42 12.26
N VAL A 89 8.23 2.02 12.86
CA VAL A 89 6.89 2.05 12.24
C VAL A 89 6.93 2.75 10.89
N LEU A 90 7.53 3.95 10.82
CA LEU A 90 7.66 4.71 9.57
C LEU A 90 8.45 3.92 8.53
N ALA A 91 9.64 3.44 8.87
CA ALA A 91 10.48 2.70 7.94
C ALA A 91 9.77 1.44 7.41
N ALA A 92 9.20 0.63 8.29
CA ALA A 92 8.48 -0.58 7.89
C ALA A 92 7.24 -0.27 7.06
N THR A 93 6.44 0.72 7.45
CA THR A 93 5.22 1.09 6.70
C THR A 93 5.55 1.65 5.33
N ILE A 94 6.61 2.44 5.20
CA ILE A 94 7.03 2.99 3.89
C ILE A 94 7.48 1.85 2.95
N LEU A 95 8.07 0.80 3.49
CA LEU A 95 8.76 -0.24 2.71
C LEU A 95 7.98 -1.54 2.55
N HIS A 96 6.92 -1.79 3.34
CA HIS A 96 6.28 -3.12 3.45
C HIS A 96 5.86 -3.73 2.11
N ASP A 97 5.38 -2.90 1.19
CA ASP A 97 4.83 -3.31 -0.10
C ASP A 97 5.65 -2.84 -1.30
N VAL A 98 6.81 -2.21 -1.09
CA VAL A 98 7.61 -1.56 -2.16
C VAL A 98 7.94 -2.53 -3.31
N MET A 99 8.11 -3.82 -2.99
CA MET A 99 8.47 -4.85 -3.97
C MET A 99 7.28 -5.35 -4.81
N LYS A 100 6.03 -4.96 -4.49
CA LYS A 100 4.88 -5.21 -5.37
C LYS A 100 5.10 -4.62 -6.77
N ALA A 101 5.81 -3.50 -6.86
CA ALA A 101 6.15 -2.84 -8.12
C ALA A 101 7.01 -3.71 -9.06
N ALA A 102 7.82 -4.62 -8.52
CA ALA A 102 8.57 -5.58 -9.33
C ALA A 102 7.81 -6.90 -9.57
N CYS A 103 6.85 -7.23 -8.69
CA CYS A 103 6.07 -8.47 -8.73
C CYS A 103 4.88 -8.43 -9.70
N TYR A 104 4.49 -7.27 -10.21
CA TYR A 104 3.32 -7.13 -11.09
C TYR A 104 3.68 -6.70 -12.51
N SER A 105 2.82 -7.03 -13.45
CA SER A 105 2.88 -6.57 -14.85
C SER A 105 1.49 -6.21 -15.33
N GLU A 106 1.39 -5.17 -16.15
CA GLU A 106 0.14 -4.69 -16.74
C GLU A 106 -0.06 -5.30 -18.14
N LEU A 107 -1.26 -5.80 -18.41
CA LEU A 107 -1.68 -6.24 -19.74
C LEU A 107 -2.22 -5.06 -20.55
N GLU A 108 -2.30 -5.20 -21.87
CA GLU A 108 -2.83 -4.16 -22.78
C GLU A 108 -4.26 -3.71 -22.43
N ASP A 109 -5.05 -4.59 -21.81
CA ASP A 109 -6.43 -4.32 -21.37
C ASP A 109 -6.52 -3.67 -19.98
N GLY A 110 -5.39 -3.33 -19.36
CA GLY A 110 -5.33 -2.72 -18.04
C GLY A 110 -5.55 -3.68 -16.87
N ARG A 111 -5.49 -5.00 -17.06
CA ARG A 111 -5.44 -5.94 -15.93
C ARG A 111 -4.01 -6.13 -15.44
N TYR A 112 -3.87 -6.37 -14.14
CA TYR A 112 -2.58 -6.68 -13.52
C TYR A 112 -2.42 -8.18 -13.26
N ILE A 113 -1.30 -8.72 -13.70
CA ILE A 113 -0.88 -10.10 -13.47
C ILE A 113 0.40 -10.14 -12.63
N LEU A 114 0.80 -11.33 -12.19
CA LEU A 114 2.14 -11.51 -11.63
C LEU A 114 3.17 -11.42 -12.75
N SER A 115 4.28 -10.75 -12.48
CA SER A 115 5.47 -10.81 -13.33
C SER A 115 6.15 -12.17 -13.15
N PRO A 116 7.05 -12.59 -14.07
CA PRO A 116 7.81 -13.82 -13.89
C PRO A 116 8.58 -13.90 -12.55
N LEU A 117 8.98 -12.73 -12.01
CA LEU A 117 9.56 -12.61 -10.68
C LEU A 117 8.50 -12.85 -9.59
N GLY A 118 7.36 -12.14 -9.67
CA GLY A 118 6.25 -12.25 -8.71
C GLY A 118 5.57 -13.63 -8.68
N GLU A 119 5.66 -14.41 -9.76
CA GLU A 119 5.22 -15.81 -9.79
C GLU A 119 6.11 -16.75 -8.96
N ARG A 120 7.38 -16.38 -8.74
CA ARG A 120 8.40 -17.23 -8.09
C ARG A 120 8.74 -16.76 -6.69
N LEU A 121 8.73 -15.45 -6.46
CA LEU A 121 9.00 -14.81 -5.18
C LEU A 121 7.96 -13.72 -4.94
N ASP A 122 7.24 -13.85 -3.83
CA ASP A 122 6.29 -12.84 -3.39
C ASP A 122 7.01 -11.55 -2.93
N HIS A 123 6.24 -10.46 -2.85
CA HIS A 123 6.79 -9.15 -2.53
C HIS A 123 7.32 -9.06 -1.10
N VAL A 124 6.78 -9.81 -0.14
CA VAL A 124 7.26 -9.82 1.25
C VAL A 124 8.62 -10.50 1.33
N THR A 125 8.74 -11.68 0.72
CA THR A 125 10.00 -12.43 0.64
C THR A 125 11.10 -11.61 -0.04
N LEU A 126 10.76 -10.91 -1.13
CA LEU A 126 11.68 -9.99 -1.80
C LEU A 126 12.03 -8.80 -0.90
N ALA A 127 11.04 -8.14 -0.29
CA ALA A 127 11.28 -6.98 0.56
C ALA A 127 12.21 -7.32 1.73
N VAL A 128 11.93 -8.40 2.47
CA VAL A 128 12.79 -8.83 3.58
C VAL A 128 14.21 -9.17 3.11
N SER A 129 14.36 -9.83 1.97
CA SER A 129 15.68 -10.17 1.40
C SER A 129 16.49 -8.93 1.01
N GLU A 130 15.83 -7.97 0.36
CA GLU A 130 16.43 -6.69 -0.06
C GLU A 130 16.85 -5.84 1.14
N LEU A 131 15.97 -5.71 2.14
CA LEU A 131 16.24 -4.94 3.36
C LEU A 131 17.33 -5.60 4.20
N ALA A 132 17.34 -6.93 4.33
CA ALA A 132 18.39 -7.65 5.04
C ALA A 132 19.76 -7.45 4.36
N ARG A 133 19.80 -7.50 3.03
CA ARG A 133 21.03 -7.23 2.24
C ARG A 133 21.54 -5.81 2.43
N ARG A 134 20.64 -4.84 2.60
CA ARG A 134 20.95 -3.42 2.87
C ARG A 134 21.26 -3.14 4.36
N GLY A 135 21.25 -4.18 5.21
CA GLY A 135 21.58 -4.06 6.62
C GLY A 135 20.55 -3.28 7.43
N PHE A 136 19.26 -3.39 7.10
CA PHE A 136 18.19 -2.85 7.95
C PHE A 136 18.14 -3.57 9.31
N PRO A 137 17.72 -2.89 10.38
CA PRO A 137 17.60 -3.48 11.71
C PRO A 137 16.51 -4.55 11.75
N LEU A 138 16.67 -5.53 12.65
CA LEU A 138 15.80 -6.70 12.76
C LEU A 138 14.34 -6.31 12.99
N GLU A 139 14.09 -5.24 13.72
CA GLU A 139 12.76 -4.73 14.05
C GLU A 139 12.01 -4.28 12.80
N VAL A 140 12.69 -3.66 11.84
CA VAL A 140 12.10 -3.26 10.54
C VAL A 140 11.88 -4.48 9.67
N LEU A 141 12.84 -5.41 9.61
CA LEU A 141 12.69 -6.67 8.87
C LEU A 141 11.49 -7.47 9.37
N HIS A 142 11.33 -7.57 10.69
CA HIS A 142 10.22 -8.27 11.32
C HIS A 142 8.89 -7.58 11.04
N ALA A 143 8.80 -6.25 11.21
CA ALA A 143 7.56 -5.53 10.94
C ALA A 143 7.14 -5.65 9.47
N VAL A 144 8.08 -5.60 8.52
CA VAL A 144 7.82 -5.89 7.10
C VAL A 144 7.46 -7.35 6.88
N ALA A 145 8.15 -8.32 7.49
CA ALA A 145 7.80 -9.73 7.31
C ALA A 145 6.41 -10.07 7.90
N ALA A 146 5.99 -9.34 8.93
CA ALA A 146 4.80 -9.64 9.72
C ALA A 146 3.53 -8.89 9.31
N HIS A 147 3.60 -7.94 8.36
CA HIS A 147 2.46 -7.04 8.10
C HIS A 147 1.19 -7.74 7.60
N HIS A 148 1.31 -8.92 6.96
CA HIS A 148 0.14 -9.75 6.57
C HIS A 148 -0.40 -10.66 7.69
N ALA A 149 0.23 -10.64 8.88
CA ALA A 149 -0.09 -11.48 10.03
C ALA A 149 -0.28 -12.96 9.69
N GLU A 150 -1.47 -13.52 9.91
CA GLU A 150 -1.79 -14.93 9.63
C GLU A 150 -1.69 -15.31 8.14
N HIS A 151 -1.68 -14.31 7.24
CA HIS A 151 -1.47 -14.49 5.80
C HIS A 151 -0.01 -14.24 5.38
N GLY A 152 0.86 -13.87 6.32
CA GLY A 152 2.28 -13.63 6.10
C GLY A 152 3.15 -14.81 6.55
N PRO A 153 4.48 -14.74 6.28
CA PRO A 153 5.42 -15.77 6.72
C PRO A 153 5.57 -15.83 8.25
N VAL A 154 5.31 -14.72 8.94
CA VAL A 154 5.37 -14.61 10.40
C VAL A 154 4.24 -13.71 10.90
N SER A 155 3.83 -13.90 12.16
CA SER A 155 2.85 -13.03 12.82
C SER A 155 3.53 -11.88 13.56
N PRO A 156 2.89 -10.71 13.71
CA PRO A 156 3.40 -9.60 14.51
C PRO A 156 3.72 -10.04 15.95
N LYS A 157 4.92 -9.67 16.41
CA LYS A 157 5.43 -9.98 17.76
C LYS A 157 5.85 -8.74 18.55
N THR A 158 5.79 -7.57 17.92
CA THR A 158 6.13 -6.28 18.50
C THR A 158 4.97 -5.31 18.27
N LEU A 159 4.94 -4.24 19.07
CA LEU A 159 3.92 -3.21 18.97
C LEU A 159 3.99 -2.49 17.61
N GLU A 160 5.20 -2.23 17.13
CA GLU A 160 5.45 -1.63 15.82
C GLU A 160 4.91 -2.51 14.69
N ALA A 161 5.20 -3.81 14.72
CA ALA A 161 4.70 -4.74 13.71
C ALA A 161 3.16 -4.85 13.74
N LEU A 162 2.56 -4.80 14.93
CA LEU A 162 1.10 -4.77 15.08
C LEU A 162 0.49 -3.48 14.52
N ILE A 163 1.12 -2.33 14.77
CA ILE A 163 0.67 -1.04 14.22
C ILE A 163 0.72 -1.07 12.70
N VAL A 164 1.83 -1.55 12.10
CA VAL A 164 1.97 -1.68 10.64
C VAL A 164 0.88 -2.60 10.08
N HIS A 165 0.68 -3.77 10.68
CA HIS A 165 -0.36 -4.72 10.25
C HIS A 165 -1.77 -4.12 10.30
N VAL A 166 -2.14 -3.46 11.41
CA VAL A 166 -3.48 -2.89 11.58
C VAL A 166 -3.71 -1.74 10.60
N ALA A 167 -2.70 -0.90 10.37
CA ALA A 167 -2.77 0.19 9.40
C ALA A 167 -2.95 -0.33 7.97
N ASP A 168 -2.14 -1.33 7.57
CA ASP A 168 -2.21 -1.96 6.25
C ASP A 168 -3.60 -2.58 6.01
N LEU A 169 -4.05 -3.40 6.95
CA LEU A 169 -5.36 -4.04 6.89
C LEU A 169 -6.50 -3.02 6.81
N ALA A 170 -6.44 -1.94 7.58
CA ALA A 170 -7.48 -0.91 7.59
C ALA A 170 -7.61 -0.22 6.22
N ASP A 171 -6.50 0.22 5.61
CA ASP A 171 -6.54 0.87 4.30
C ASP A 171 -6.94 -0.10 3.19
N ALA A 172 -6.29 -1.27 3.13
CA ALA A 172 -6.58 -2.29 2.13
C ALA A 172 -8.05 -2.72 2.16
N LYS A 173 -8.61 -2.90 3.36
CA LYS A 173 -10.03 -3.26 3.54
C LYS A 173 -10.95 -2.12 3.12
N LEU A 174 -10.70 -0.89 3.56
CA LEU A 174 -11.55 0.25 3.20
C LEU A 174 -11.59 0.46 1.68
N ASN A 175 -10.43 0.53 1.04
CA ASN A 175 -10.33 0.73 -0.40
C ASN A 175 -10.98 -0.44 -1.17
N GLY A 176 -10.68 -1.68 -0.77
CA GLY A 176 -11.25 -2.87 -1.42
C GLY A 176 -12.77 -2.93 -1.33
N GLU A 177 -13.35 -2.60 -0.18
CA GLU A 177 -14.82 -2.55 0.00
C GLU A 177 -15.45 -1.40 -0.79
N VAL A 178 -14.80 -0.24 -0.89
CA VAL A 178 -15.27 0.87 -1.74
C VAL A 178 -15.25 0.48 -3.22
N LEU A 179 -14.18 -0.15 -3.71
CA LEU A 179 -14.10 -0.64 -5.09
C LEU A 179 -15.19 -1.68 -5.37
N ARG A 180 -15.44 -2.60 -4.43
CA ARG A 180 -16.49 -3.60 -4.53
C ARG A 180 -17.87 -2.97 -4.58
N ALA A 181 -18.16 -2.03 -3.69
CA ALA A 181 -19.41 -1.30 -3.66
C ALA A 181 -19.62 -0.51 -4.97
N ALA A 182 -18.59 0.17 -5.47
CA ALA A 182 -18.66 0.90 -6.73
C ALA A 182 -18.97 -0.01 -7.92
N ARG A 183 -18.33 -1.18 -8.03
CA ARG A 183 -18.65 -2.17 -9.08
C ARG A 183 -20.10 -2.64 -9.01
N PHE A 184 -20.59 -2.93 -7.80
CA PHE A 184 -22.00 -3.28 -7.59
C PHE A 184 -22.93 -2.15 -8.06
N LEU A 185 -22.65 -0.91 -7.69
CA LEU A 185 -23.47 0.24 -8.08
C LEU A 185 -23.52 0.47 -9.59
N LEU A 186 -22.41 0.25 -10.29
CA LEU A 186 -22.37 0.37 -11.76
C LEU A 186 -23.13 -0.76 -12.44
N ARG A 187 -22.98 -2.00 -11.96
CA ARG A 187 -23.69 -3.15 -12.50
C ARG A 187 -25.19 -3.00 -12.33
N GLU A 188 -25.65 -2.68 -11.13
CA GLU A 188 -27.08 -2.59 -10.83
C GLU A 188 -27.71 -1.27 -11.32
N GLY A 189 -26.99 -0.16 -11.23
CA GLY A 189 -27.52 1.17 -11.53
C GLY A 189 -27.38 1.61 -12.98
N VAL A 190 -26.39 1.08 -13.70
CA VAL A 190 -26.03 1.51 -15.07
C VAL A 190 -25.96 0.33 -16.04
N GLY A 191 -25.87 -0.92 -15.55
CA GLY A 191 -25.72 -2.10 -16.40
C GLY A 191 -24.32 -2.26 -16.99
N VAL A 192 -23.29 -1.65 -16.37
CA VAL A 192 -21.90 -1.67 -16.86
C VAL A 192 -20.99 -2.26 -15.80
N GLU A 193 -20.04 -3.10 -16.23
CA GLU A 193 -18.97 -3.61 -15.38
C GLU A 193 -17.61 -3.23 -15.99
N PRO A 194 -16.96 -2.17 -15.47
CA PRO A 194 -15.70 -1.71 -16.04
C PRO A 194 -14.55 -2.66 -15.69
N ALA A 195 -13.63 -2.87 -16.64
CA ALA A 195 -12.43 -3.67 -16.43
C ALA A 195 -11.52 -3.09 -15.32
N ARG A 196 -11.51 -1.76 -15.17
CA ARG A 196 -10.75 -1.03 -14.15
C ARG A 196 -11.59 0.12 -13.57
N LEU A 197 -11.42 0.36 -12.28
CA LEU A 197 -11.95 1.55 -11.59
C LEU A 197 -10.80 2.28 -10.90
N THR A 198 -10.75 3.59 -11.06
CA THR A 198 -9.87 4.43 -10.24
C THR A 198 -10.48 4.67 -8.87
N HIS A 199 -9.67 5.10 -7.90
CA HIS A 199 -10.18 5.50 -6.59
C HIS A 199 -11.20 6.64 -6.71
N ASP A 200 -10.96 7.64 -7.57
CA ASP A 200 -11.83 8.82 -7.67
C ASP A 200 -13.23 8.41 -8.13
N GLN A 201 -13.30 7.58 -9.18
CA GLN A 201 -14.55 7.02 -9.66
C GLN A 201 -15.25 6.21 -8.56
N ALA A 202 -14.53 5.31 -7.89
CA ALA A 202 -15.13 4.43 -6.90
C ALA A 202 -15.69 5.18 -5.69
N PHE A 203 -14.90 6.08 -5.10
CA PHE A 203 -15.35 6.91 -3.97
C PHE A 203 -16.47 7.85 -4.38
N ARG A 204 -16.38 8.49 -5.56
CA ARG A 204 -17.43 9.37 -6.08
C ARG A 204 -18.74 8.62 -6.28
N LEU A 205 -18.71 7.41 -6.85
CA LEU A 205 -19.91 6.59 -7.04
C LEU A 205 -20.62 6.28 -5.71
N VAL A 206 -19.87 5.87 -4.68
CA VAL A 206 -20.43 5.60 -3.35
C VAL A 206 -21.04 6.86 -2.73
N ILE A 207 -20.36 8.01 -2.85
CA ILE A 207 -20.83 9.29 -2.31
C ILE A 207 -22.08 9.80 -3.05
N VAL A 208 -22.05 9.84 -4.39
CA VAL A 208 -23.17 10.27 -5.23
C VAL A 208 -24.38 9.37 -4.96
N LYS A 209 -24.18 8.05 -4.89
CA LYS A 209 -25.26 7.12 -4.57
C LYS A 209 -25.92 7.41 -3.22
N ALA A 210 -25.11 7.74 -2.21
CA ALA A 210 -25.58 8.02 -0.86
C ALA A 210 -26.33 9.36 -0.77
N ARG A 211 -25.87 10.39 -1.51
CA ARG A 211 -26.42 11.74 -1.44
C ARG A 211 -27.58 12.00 -2.41
N GLU A 212 -27.49 11.48 -3.63
CA GLU A 212 -28.36 11.86 -4.76
C GLU A 212 -29.20 10.68 -5.28
N GLY A 213 -28.95 9.46 -4.79
CA GLY A 213 -29.72 8.28 -5.14
C GLY A 213 -29.30 7.61 -6.46
N TRP A 214 -30.08 6.61 -6.89
CA TRP A 214 -29.71 5.74 -8.03
C TRP A 214 -29.66 6.46 -9.38
N ARG A 215 -30.55 7.45 -9.60
CA ARG A 215 -30.66 8.14 -10.90
C ARG A 215 -29.44 9.01 -11.23
N ALA A 216 -28.65 9.40 -10.23
CA ALA A 216 -27.48 10.26 -10.40
C ALA A 216 -26.22 9.51 -10.88
N LEU A 217 -26.23 8.17 -10.86
CA LEU A 217 -25.04 7.35 -11.15
C LEU A 217 -24.53 7.48 -12.59
N GLY A 218 -25.43 7.61 -13.58
CA GLY A 218 -25.07 7.61 -15.00
C GLY A 218 -24.13 8.76 -15.42
N GLY A 219 -24.11 9.87 -14.68
CA GLY A 219 -23.23 11.02 -14.96
C GLY A 219 -21.81 10.88 -14.41
N THR A 220 -21.51 9.81 -13.67
CA THR A 220 -20.27 9.68 -12.87
C THR A 220 -19.11 9.06 -13.65
N LEU A 221 -19.39 8.37 -14.76
CA LEU A 221 -18.37 7.67 -15.56
C LEU A 221 -17.64 8.58 -16.58
N GLY A 222 -18.21 9.74 -16.91
CA GLY A 222 -17.71 10.64 -17.97
C GLY A 222 -17.07 11.95 -17.48
N LYS A 223 -16.83 12.09 -16.17
CA LYS A 223 -16.19 13.26 -15.55
C LYS A 223 -15.02 12.81 -14.68
#